data_AF-A0AAV6AJP5-F1
#
_entry.id   AF-A0AAV6AJP5-F1
#
_cell.length_a   1.000
_cell.length_b   1.000
_cell.length_c   1.000
_cell.angle_alpha   90.00
_cell.angle_beta   90.00
_cell.angle_gamma   90.00
#
_symmetry.space_group_name_H-M   'P 1'
#
loop_
_entity.id
_entity.type
_entity.pdbx_description
1 polymer ?
#
loop_
_entity_poly.entity_id
_entity_poly.type
_entity_poly.pdbx_seq_one_letter_code
_entity_poly.pdbx_strand_id
1 'polypeptide(L)' 'MVRDHRNPPTTHTSGGAGVFRRTYEAMLGARQQRARSYVTYFLLALDDAALHELGYDRASLERDRSGRSPL' A
#
# COMPACT_ATOMS: atom_id res chain seq x y z
N MET A 1 43.84 -41.06 -27.42
CA MET A 1 42.60 -40.25 -27.56
C MET A 1 41.72 -40.51 -26.35
N VAL A 2 41.79 -39.66 -25.32
CA VAL A 2 40.97 -39.75 -24.10
C VAL A 2 39.84 -38.74 -24.25
N ARG A 3 38.59 -39.20 -24.31
CA ARG A 3 37.41 -38.32 -24.35
C ARG A 3 37.00 -37.99 -22.92
N ASP A 4 37.26 -36.75 -22.54
CA ASP A 4 36.83 -36.14 -21.28
C ASP A 4 35.33 -35.81 -21.37
N HIS A 5 34.48 -36.59 -20.69
CA HIS A 5 33.05 -36.32 -20.58
C HIS A 5 32.76 -35.40 -19.38
N ARG A 6 33.00 -34.10 -19.56
CA ARG A 6 32.52 -33.07 -18.63
C ARG A 6 31.03 -32.83 -18.85
N ASN A 7 30.21 -33.26 -17.90
CA ASN A 7 28.81 -32.84 -17.80
C ASN A 7 28.75 -31.34 -17.45
N PRO A 8 27.87 -30.54 -18.07
CA PRO A 8 27.68 -29.14 -17.68
C PRO A 8 27.01 -29.07 -16.30
N PRO A 9 27.33 -28.06 -15.46
CA PRO A 9 26.59 -27.84 -14.23
C PRO A 9 25.15 -27.46 -14.57
N THR A 10 24.21 -28.35 -14.29
CA THR A 10 22.78 -28.01 -14.28
C THR A 10 22.52 -27.12 -13.07
N THR A 11 22.52 -25.81 -13.27
CA THR A 11 22.08 -24.86 -12.26
C THR A 11 20.60 -25.13 -11.99
N HIS A 12 20.31 -25.92 -10.95
CA HIS A 12 18.96 -26.05 -10.43
C HIS A 12 18.56 -24.70 -9.83
N THR A 13 17.94 -23.85 -10.65
CA THR A 13 17.18 -22.71 -10.16
C THR A 13 16.09 -23.29 -9.24
N SER A 14 16.29 -23.13 -7.93
CA SER A 14 15.38 -23.61 -6.91
C SER A 14 14.06 -22.87 -7.04
N GLY A 15 13.09 -23.46 -7.76
CA GLY A 15 11.77 -22.86 -8.01
C GLY A 15 11.03 -22.40 -6.74
N GLY A 16 11.38 -22.94 -5.57
CA GLY A 16 10.85 -22.50 -4.27
C GLY A 16 11.23 -21.07 -3.87
N ALA A 17 12.41 -20.58 -4.27
CA ALA A 17 12.83 -19.21 -3.93
C ALA A 17 12.00 -18.14 -4.67
N GLY A 18 11.56 -18.45 -5.90
CA GLY A 18 10.69 -17.56 -6.69
C GLY A 18 9.26 -17.50 -6.15
N VAL A 19 8.72 -18.63 -5.68
CA VAL A 19 7.36 -18.70 -5.10
C VAL A 19 7.31 -17.98 -3.75
N PHE A 20 8.28 -18.21 -2.87
CA PHE A 20 8.35 -17.52 -1.57
C PHE A 20 8.49 -16.00 -1.72
N ARG A 21 9.32 -15.55 -2.65
CA ARG A 21 9.48 -14.12 -2.94
C ARG A 21 8.16 -13.50 -3.42
N ARG A 22 7.45 -14.17 -4.35
CA ARG A 22 6.17 -13.67 -4.88
C ARG A 22 5.09 -13.59 -3.80
N THR A 23 4.98 -14.58 -2.92
CA THR A 23 4.00 -14.54 -1.83
C THR A 23 4.35 -13.48 -0.77
N TYR A 24 5.64 -13.31 -0.47
CA TYR A 24 6.12 -12.25 0.42
C TYR A 24 5.82 -10.85 -0.13
N GLU A 25 6.11 -10.60 -1.41
CA GLU A 25 5.80 -9.34 -2.10
C GLU A 25 4.27 -9.08 -2.10
N ALA A 26 3.44 -10.09 -2.33
CA ALA A 26 1.99 -9.97 -2.27
C ALA A 26 1.48 -9.62 -0.86
N MET A 27 2.05 -10.24 0.18
CA MET A 27 1.72 -9.88 1.58
C MET A 27 2.15 -8.45 1.92
N LEU A 28 3.32 -8.02 1.43
CA LEU A 28 3.82 -6.67 1.65
C LEU A 28 2.90 -5.63 1.01
N GLY A 29 2.47 -5.86 -0.23
CA GLY A 29 1.50 -5.01 -0.93
C GLY A 29 0.16 -4.92 -0.19
N ALA A 30 -0.36 -6.05 0.33
CA ALA A 30 -1.58 -6.06 1.13
C ALA A 30 -1.43 -5.26 2.44
N ARG A 31 -0.27 -5.34 3.11
CA ARG A 31 0.02 -4.53 4.30
C ARG A 31 0.15 -3.04 3.98
N GLN A 32 0.79 -2.71 2.86
CA GLN A 32 0.95 -1.33 2.41
C GLN A 32 -0.41 -0.69 2.13
N GLN A 33 -1.33 -1.41 1.47
CA GLN A 33 -2.68 -0.92 1.21
C GLN A 33 -3.46 -0.69 2.52
N ARG A 34 -3.35 -1.60 3.48
CA ARG A 34 -3.97 -1.44 4.81
C ARG A 34 -3.41 -0.24 5.55
N ALA A 35 -2.08 -0.06 5.57
CA ALA A 35 -1.43 1.07 6.23
C ALA A 35 -1.90 2.40 5.63
N ARG A 36 -2.02 2.47 4.30
CA ARG A 36 -2.55 3.67 3.62
C ARG A 36 -3.96 4.01 4.08
N SER A 37 -4.86 3.03 4.12
CA SER A 37 -6.23 3.25 4.60
C SER A 37 -6.25 3.70 6.07
N TYR A 38 -5.49 3.05 6.95
CA TYR A 38 -5.42 3.41 8.37
C TYR A 38 -4.95 4.85 8.58
N VAL A 39 -3.89 5.28 7.89
CA VAL A 39 -3.39 6.66 8.00
C VAL A 39 -4.43 7.65 7.49
N THR A 40 -5.08 7.36 6.37
CA THR A 40 -6.14 8.24 5.84
C THR A 40 -7.30 8.39 6.82
N TYR A 41 -7.81 7.29 7.39
CA TYR A 41 -8.87 7.35 8.40
C TYR A 41 -8.42 8.08 9.66
N PHE A 42 -7.17 7.86 10.11
CA PHE A 42 -6.62 8.54 11.28
C PHE A 42 -6.53 10.06 11.08
N LEU A 43 -6.01 10.51 9.93
CA LEU A 43 -5.91 11.94 9.62
C LEU A 43 -7.29 12.59 9.48
N LEU A 44 -8.26 11.91 8.87
CA LEU A 44 -9.65 12.39 8.78
C LEU A 44 -10.27 12.55 10.17
N ALA A 45 -10.12 11.55 11.04
CA ALA A 45 -10.64 11.58 12.41
C ALA A 45 -9.98 12.68 13.26
N LEU A 46 -8.68 12.91 13.06
CA LEU A 46 -7.97 13.99 13.73
C LEU A 46 -8.48 15.37 13.27
N ASP A 47 -8.72 15.54 11.97
CA ASP A 47 -9.30 16.76 11.41
C ASP A 47 -10.74 16.98 11.90
N ASP A 48 -11.56 15.92 11.97
CA ASP A 48 -12.92 15.99 12.53
C ASP A 48 -12.92 16.38 14.02
N ALA A 49 -11.96 15.87 14.81
CA ALA A 49 -11.80 16.26 16.21
C ALA A 49 -11.42 17.73 16.36
N ALA A 50 -10.48 18.22 15.54
CA ALA A 50 -10.06 19.62 15.53
C ALA A 50 -11.21 20.56 15.10
N LEU A 51 -11.98 20.18 14.07
CA LEU A 51 -13.16 20.92 13.64
C LEU A 51 -14.21 21.01 14.75
N HIS A 52 -14.48 19.89 15.44
CA HIS A 52 -15.43 19.85 16.55
C HIS A 52 -15.00 20.75 17.72
N GLU A 53 -13.72 20.77 18.10
CA GLU A 53 -13.20 21.68 19.14
C GLU A 53 -13.39 23.17 18.77
N LEU A 54 -13.29 23.49 17.48
CA LEU A 54 -13.53 24.84 16.97
C LEU A 54 -15.03 25.16 16.76
N GLY A 55 -15.93 24.21 17.06
CA GLY A 55 -17.37 24.36 16.89
C GLY A 55 -17.86 24.25 15.44
N TYR A 56 -17.02 23.75 14.54
CA TYR A 56 -17.37 23.53 13.14
C TYR A 56 -17.64 22.04 12.87
N ASP A 57 -18.62 21.77 12.01
CA ASP A 57 -18.90 20.43 11.50
C ASP A 57 -18.48 20.35 10.02
N ARG A 58 -17.77 19.29 9.62
CA ARG A 58 -17.27 19.13 8.25
C ARG A 58 -18.40 19.19 7.23
N ALA A 59 -19.55 18.60 7.52
CA ALA A 59 -20.70 18.60 6.61
C ALA A 59 -21.30 20.01 6.42
N SER A 60 -21.16 20.88 7.43
CA SER A 60 -21.56 22.28 7.33
C SER A 60 -20.59 23.07 6.45
N LEU A 61 -19.28 22.86 6.61
CA LEU A 61 -18.25 23.50 5.78
C LEU A 61 -18.28 23.05 4.31
N GLU A 62 -18.55 21.78 4.04
CA GLU A 62 -18.71 21.27 2.68
C GLU A 62 -19.94 21.89 1.99
N ARG A 63 -21.03 22.08 2.74
CA ARG A 63 -22.25 22.74 2.25
C ARG A 63 -21.97 24.19 1.89
N ASP A 64 -21.27 24.92 2.75
CA ASP A 64 -20.88 26.32 2.52
C ASP A 64 -19.89 26.46 1.34
N ARG A 65 -18.96 25.51 1.15
CA ARG A 65 -18.08 25.49 -0.03
C ARG A 65 -18.82 25.16 -1.32
N SER A 66 -19.74 24.19 -1.29
CA SER A 66 -20.50 23.80 -2.50
C SER A 66 -21.46 24.90 -2.99
N GLY A 67 -21.90 25.79 -2.09
CA GLY A 67 -22.63 27.01 -2.44
C GLY A 67 -21.74 28.17 -2.90
N ARG A 68 -20.43 28.09 -2.68
CA ARG A 68 -19.44 29.08 -3.16
C ARG A 68 -18.83 28.58 -4.46
N SER A 69 -19.57 28.78 -5.56
CA SER A 69 -18.99 28.65 -6.91
C SER A 69 -17.70 29.48 -7.00
N PRO A 70 -16.60 28.92 -7.55
CA PRO A 70 -15.42 29.70 -7.85
C PRO A 70 -15.78 30.75 -8.92
N LEU A 71 -15.43 32.01 -8.67
CA LEU A 71 -15.46 33.08 -9.65
C LEU A 71 -14.33 32.92 -10.67
#